data_AF-A0A945TQZ7-F1
#
_entry.id   AF-A0A945TQZ7-F1
#
_cell.length_a   1.000
_cell.length_b   1.000
_cell.length_c   1.000
_cell.angle_alpha   90.00
_cell.angle_beta   90.00
_cell.angle_gamma   90.00
#
_symmetry.space_group_name_H-M   'P 1'
#
loop_
_entity.id
_entity.type
_entity.pdbx_description
1 polymer ?
#
loop_
_entity_poly.entity_id
_entity_poly.type
_entity_poly.pdbx_seq_one_letter_code
_entity_poly.pdbx_strand_id
1 'polypeptide(L)' 'MTDFQSFRNAVLEDDDLQEEVMSIVDTATANGEGLGDGIAILAKTHGYTITPKEVYVQTNALGAWWRDRF' A
#
# COMPACT_ATOMS: atom_id res chain seq x y z
N MET A 1 -17.55 3.39 -0.87
CA MET A 1 -16.19 2.86 -1.07
C MET A 1 -15.24 4.01 -0.83
N THR A 2 -14.25 3.88 0.06
CA THR A 2 -13.19 4.91 0.18
C THR A 2 -12.15 4.71 -0.91
N ASP A 3 -11.39 5.75 -1.28
CA ASP A 3 -10.27 5.63 -2.23
C ASP A 3 -9.28 4.56 -1.79
N PHE A 4 -9.06 4.44 -0.48
CA PHE A 4 -8.26 3.38 0.11
C PHE A 4 -8.80 1.97 -0.18
N GLN A 5 -10.11 1.76 -0.03
CA GLN A 5 -10.74 0.47 -0.33
C GLN A 5 -10.70 0.16 -1.83
N SER A 6 -10.90 1.17 -2.68
CA SER A 6 -10.83 1.03 -4.14
C SER A 6 -9.42 0.68 -4.59
N PHE A 7 -8.40 1.37 -4.06
CA PHE A 7 -6.99 1.07 -4.33
C PHE A 7 -6.63 -0.33 -3.89
N ARG A 8 -7.01 -0.73 -2.67
CA ARG A 8 -6.77 -2.10 -2.19
C ARG A 8 -7.37 -3.13 -3.14
N ASN A 9 -8.60 -2.92 -3.62
CA ASN A 9 -9.22 -3.84 -4.56
C ASN A 9 -8.46 -3.87 -5.90
N ALA A 10 -8.01 -2.72 -6.42
CA ALA A 10 -7.18 -2.69 -7.62
C ALA A 10 -5.89 -3.48 -7.44
N VAL A 11 -5.21 -3.33 -6.29
CA VAL A 11 -4.02 -4.14 -5.99
C VAL A 11 -4.39 -5.63 -5.98
N LEU A 12 -5.52 -6.05 -5.43
CA LEU A 12 -5.91 -7.48 -5.44
C LEU A 12 -6.22 -8.05 -6.84
N GLU A 13 -6.57 -7.19 -7.80
CA GLU A 13 -7.02 -7.57 -9.13
C GLU A 13 -5.92 -7.42 -10.20
N ASP A 14 -4.81 -6.78 -9.86
CA ASP A 14 -3.73 -6.42 -10.79
C ASP A 14 -2.38 -6.89 -10.25
N ASP A 15 -1.76 -7.85 -10.93
CA ASP A 15 -0.49 -8.47 -10.53
C ASP A 15 0.69 -7.50 -10.66
N ASP A 16 0.68 -6.59 -11.65
CA ASP A 16 1.74 -5.59 -11.83
C ASP A 16 1.69 -4.60 -10.65
N LEU A 17 0.48 -4.19 -10.26
CA LEU A 17 0.27 -3.31 -9.11
C LEU A 17 0.63 -4.01 -7.78
N GLN A 18 0.44 -5.33 -7.66
CA GLN A 18 0.93 -6.09 -6.50
C GLN A 18 2.45 -6.05 -6.41
N GLU A 19 3.15 -6.22 -7.53
CA GLU A 19 4.61 -6.17 -7.56
C GLU A 19 5.15 -4.79 -7.14
N GLU A 20 4.52 -3.71 -7.60
CA GLU A 20 4.87 -2.34 -7.18
C GLU A 20 4.66 -2.13 -5.68
N VAL A 21 3.52 -2.60 -5.14
CA VAL A 21 3.24 -2.53 -3.69
C VAL A 21 4.27 -3.34 -2.89
N MET A 22 4.62 -4.55 -3.34
CA MET A 22 5.63 -5.38 -2.69
C MET A 22 7.00 -4.69 -2.67
N SER A 23 7.42 -4.10 -3.78
CA SER A 23 8.70 -3.39 -3.86
C SER A 23 8.80 -2.24 -2.84
N ILE A 24 7.70 -1.52 -2.63
CA ILE A 24 7.62 -0.45 -1.61
C ILE A 24 7.69 -1.05 -0.20
N VAL A 25 6.99 -2.15 0.05
CA VAL A 25 7.02 -2.85 1.34
C VAL A 25 8.42 -3.36 1.68
N ASP A 26 9.11 -3.99 0.73
CA ASP A 26 10.47 -4.50 0.92
C ASP A 26 11.45 -3.37 1.20
N THR A 27 11.37 -2.29 0.42
CA THR A 27 12.20 -1.10 0.61
C THR A 27 11.95 -0.46 1.97
N ALA A 28 10.69 -0.31 2.37
CA ALA A 28 10.32 0.26 3.66
C ALA A 28 10.71 -0.64 4.83
N THR A 29 10.67 -1.96 4.65
CA THR A 29 11.12 -2.95 5.65
C THR A 29 12.64 -2.89 5.83
N ALA A 30 13.39 -2.80 4.73
CA ALA A 30 14.84 -2.66 4.77
C ALA A 30 15.29 -1.35 5.42
N ASN A 31 14.56 -0.26 5.18
CA ASN A 31 14.90 1.07 5.70
C ASN A 31 14.28 1.37 7.08
N GLY A 32 13.25 0.62 7.49
CA GLY A 32 12.49 0.84 8.72
C GLY A 32 11.49 2.00 8.66
N GLU A 33 11.32 2.66 7.51
CA GLU A 33 10.45 3.81 7.31
C GLU A 33 9.97 3.93 5.86
N GLY A 34 9.03 4.84 5.58
CA GLY A 34 8.62 5.19 4.22
C GLY A 34 7.45 4.38 3.63
N LEU A 35 6.90 3.40 4.37
CA LEU A 35 5.76 2.60 3.89
C LEU A 35 4.52 3.46 3.60
N GLY A 36 4.14 4.33 4.55
CA GLY A 36 2.95 5.18 4.40
C GLY A 36 3.07 6.13 3.22
N ASP A 37 4.23 6.77 3.06
CA ASP A 37 4.48 7.73 1.99
C ASP A 37 4.59 7.03 0.63
N GLY A 38 5.29 5.90 0.56
CA GLY A 38 5.43 5.12 -0.67
C GLY A 38 4.08 4.67 -1.22
N ILE A 39 3.22 4.09 -0.37
CA ILE A 39 1.89 3.63 -0.78
C ILE A 39 0.98 4.81 -1.15
N ALA A 40 1.04 5.93 -0.42
CA ALA A 40 0.26 7.12 -0.75
C ALA A 40 0.67 7.72 -2.12
N ILE A 41 1.97 7.73 -2.42
CA ILE A 41 2.49 8.17 -3.72
C ILE A 41 2.05 7.22 -4.83
N LEU A 42 2.21 5.91 -4.63
CA LEU A 42 1.78 4.90 -5.59
C LEU A 42 0.29 5.04 -5.90
N ALA A 43 -0.56 5.04 -4.86
CA ALA A 43 -2.00 5.20 -5.00
C ALA A 43 -2.38 6.44 -5.80
N LYS A 44 -1.69 7.57 -5.57
CA LYS A 44 -1.89 8.82 -6.30
C LYS A 44 -1.55 8.69 -7.79
N THR A 45 -0.51 7.96 -8.14
CA THR A 45 -0.15 7.65 -9.54
C THR A 45 -1.26 6.86 -10.25
N HIS A 46 -1.98 6.02 -9.50
CA HIS A 46 -3.15 5.26 -9.99
C HIS A 46 -4.49 6.00 -9.81
N GLY A 47 -4.48 7.30 -9.47
CA GLY A 47 -5.67 8.13 -9.40
C GLY A 47 -6.45 8.05 -8.08
N TYR A 48 -5.89 7.42 -7.05
CA TYR A 48 -6.50 7.34 -5.72
C TYR A 48 -5.89 8.40 -4.79
N THR A 49 -6.74 9.09 -4.02
CA THR A 49 -6.27 10.07 -3.04
C THR A 49 -6.24 9.41 -1.65
N ILE A 50 -5.06 8.89 -1.30
CA ILE A 50 -4.82 8.24 -0.01
C ILE A 50 -3.73 9.02 0.73
N THR A 51 -3.91 9.23 2.02
CA THR A 51 -2.88 9.84 2.88
C THR A 51 -1.96 8.79 3.53
N PRO A 52 -0.70 9.11 3.81
CA PRO A 52 0.21 8.22 4.57
C PRO A 52 -0.36 7.81 5.93
N LYS A 53 -1.15 8.70 6.56
CA LYS A 53 -1.84 8.42 7.81
C LYS A 53 -2.95 7.38 7.63
N GLU A 54 -3.73 7.45 6.55
CA GLU A 54 -4.72 6.42 6.22
C GLU A 54 -4.05 5.08 5.98
N VAL A 55 -2.91 5.07 5.26
CA VAL A 55 -2.09 3.87 5.11
C VAL A 55 -1.70 3.37 6.49
N TYR A 56 -1.05 4.15 7.35
CA TYR A 56 -0.59 3.70 8.67
C TYR A 56 -1.70 3.16 9.58
N VAL A 57 -2.84 3.86 9.65
CA VAL A 57 -4.03 3.43 10.42
C VAL A 57 -4.57 2.10 9.90
N GLN A 58 -4.63 1.94 8.57
CA GLN A 58 -5.07 0.72 7.93
C GLN A 58 -3.98 -0.37 7.96
N THR A 59 -2.69 -0.02 8.07
CA THR A 59 -1.51 -0.91 8.08
C THR A 59 -1.33 -1.63 9.41
N ASN A 60 -1.87 -1.13 10.53
CA ASN A 60 -1.99 -2.00 11.71
C ASN A 60 -2.91 -3.22 11.46
N ALA A 61 -3.83 -3.14 10.49
CA ALA A 61 -4.62 -4.27 10.02
C ALA A 61 -4.05 -4.92 8.73
N LEU A 62 -3.47 -4.12 7.83
CA LEU A 62 -2.99 -4.54 6.51
C LEU A 62 -1.50 -4.85 6.46
N GLY A 63 -0.64 -4.21 7.24
CA GLY A 63 0.78 -4.56 7.37
C GLY A 63 1.00 -5.91 8.05
N ALA A 64 -0.03 -6.47 8.70
CA ALA A 64 -0.10 -7.89 9.03
C ALA A 64 -0.55 -8.71 7.82
N TRP A 65 -1.58 -8.25 7.08
CA TRP A 65 -2.12 -8.91 5.90
C TRP A 65 -1.13 -9.01 4.72
N TRP A 66 -0.37 -7.95 4.41
CA TRP A 66 0.67 -7.90 3.37
C TRP A 66 1.91 -8.71 3.75
N ARG A 67 2.30 -8.73 5.04
CA ARG A 67 3.39 -9.60 5.56
C ARG A 67 3.04 -11.08 5.62
N ASP A 68 1.75 -11.42 5.65
CA ASP A 68 1.26 -12.81 5.69
C ASP A 68 0.94 -13.33 4.28
N ARG A 69 0.73 -12.42 3.31
CA ARG A 69 0.40 -12.73 1.91
C ARG A 69 1.64 -12.86 1.01
N PHE A 70 2.73 -12.19 1.35
CA PHE A 70 4.03 -12.17 0.68
C PHE A 70 5.16 -12.27 1.71
#